data_AF-R6KBY9-F1
#
_entry.id   AF-R6KBY9-F1
#
_cell.length_a   1.000
_cell.length_b   1.000
_cell.length_c   1.000
_cell.angle_alpha   90.00
_cell.angle_beta   90.00
_cell.angle_gamma   90.00
#
_symmetry.space_group_name_H-M   'P 1'
#
loop_
_entity.id
_entity.type
_entity.pdbx_description
1 polymer ?
#
loop_
_entity_poly.entity_id
_entity_poly.type
_entity_poly.pdbx_seq_one_letter_code
_entity_poly.pdbx_strand_id
1 'polypeptide(L)'
;MFGENNMEESIIKELINSNAGVEEWKKAGFNDLQALEITIGIKSGIDVSKYASEEFNERQMKVIRNALEEGIDVTPFADAEYDYMQMEQIKEGIKEDIDLSLICNPKYDYAVMREIRMALKYKFDLSRYAGLGYPGEVLRQIRLSKKDDIDISFFVKDNYNASQLNEIRLGIIKCVDISKYMLHEYTAEQMKQLRLGLEAGIDITKYNMIGFSSGQMEQIRLGLEEGIDVTPYADPFIDAVRMKEARLNAEHKGTPETQQLNELQSQEILLGLQSGVDVSVYADPRYTFRQMEQIRIRLEKGIDPSELLIYKDN
;
A
#
# COMPACT_ATOMS: atom_id res chain seq x y z
N MET A 1 -55.21 3.51 -0.57
CA MET A 1 -54.70 2.85 -1.78
C MET A 1 -53.18 2.99 -1.74
N PHE A 2 -52.52 2.04 -1.09
CA PHE A 2 -51.08 1.78 -1.14
C PHE A 2 -50.96 0.28 -0.92
N GLY A 3 -51.00 -0.47 -2.01
CA GLY A 3 -50.61 -1.87 -2.03
C GLY A 3 -49.11 -1.86 -2.30
N GLU A 4 -48.33 -2.17 -1.28
CA GLU A 4 -46.89 -2.37 -1.42
C GLU A 4 -46.64 -3.87 -1.60
N ASN A 5 -45.83 -4.17 -2.61
CA ASN A 5 -45.56 -5.48 -3.18
C ASN A 5 -44.84 -6.40 -2.18
N ASN A 6 -45.58 -7.06 -1.30
CA ASN A 6 -45.15 -8.35 -0.79
C ASN A 6 -45.39 -9.37 -1.90
N MET A 7 -44.35 -9.82 -2.59
CA MET A 7 -44.43 -11.12 -3.26
C MET A 7 -44.93 -12.11 -2.20
N GLU A 8 -46.10 -12.71 -2.42
CA GLU A 8 -46.86 -13.33 -1.35
C GLU A 8 -45.98 -14.41 -0.69
N GLU A 9 -45.71 -14.32 0.62
CA GLU A 9 -44.95 -15.35 1.36
C GLU A 9 -45.47 -16.77 1.10
N SER A 10 -46.74 -16.91 0.67
CA SER A 10 -47.34 -18.14 0.16
C SER A 10 -46.59 -18.73 -1.03
N ILE A 11 -46.23 -17.93 -2.04
CA ILE A 11 -45.53 -18.37 -3.27
C ILE A 11 -44.14 -18.90 -2.92
N ILE A 12 -43.40 -18.18 -2.05
CA ILE A 12 -42.06 -18.60 -1.62
C ILE A 12 -42.16 -19.92 -0.82
N LYS A 13 -43.13 -20.05 0.08
CA LYS A 13 -43.37 -21.29 0.85
C LYS A 13 -43.76 -22.46 -0.06
N GLU A 14 -44.58 -22.23 -1.09
CA GLU A 14 -44.94 -23.24 -2.09
C GLU A 14 -43.71 -23.71 -2.89
N LEU A 15 -42.88 -22.78 -3.36
CA LEU A 15 -41.65 -23.10 -4.11
C LEU A 15 -40.62 -23.86 -3.25
N ILE A 16 -40.51 -23.53 -1.96
CA ILE A 16 -39.66 -24.28 -1.02
C ILE A 16 -40.21 -25.71 -0.86
N ASN A 17 -41.52 -25.87 -0.64
CA ASN A 17 -42.15 -27.18 -0.43
C ASN A 17 -42.11 -28.08 -1.68
N SER A 18 -42.10 -27.50 -2.89
CA SER A 18 -42.02 -28.25 -4.14
C SER A 18 -40.59 -28.64 -4.54
N ASN A 19 -39.56 -28.26 -3.75
CA ASN A 19 -38.15 -28.34 -4.13
C ASN A 19 -37.89 -27.69 -5.49
N ALA A 20 -38.41 -26.46 -5.67
CA ALA A 20 -38.41 -25.76 -6.94
C ALA A 20 -37.00 -25.60 -7.54
N GLY A 21 -36.92 -25.76 -8.86
CA GLY A 21 -35.69 -25.59 -9.64
C GLY A 21 -35.37 -24.13 -9.94
N VAL A 22 -34.16 -23.87 -10.46
CA VAL A 22 -33.69 -22.50 -10.80
C VAL A 22 -34.68 -21.75 -11.70
N GLU A 23 -35.26 -22.42 -12.71
CA GLU A 23 -36.21 -21.81 -13.65
C GLU A 23 -37.54 -21.39 -13.00
N GLU A 24 -37.96 -22.03 -11.92
CA GLU A 24 -39.19 -21.68 -11.20
C GLU A 24 -38.96 -20.46 -10.30
N TRP A 25 -37.81 -20.39 -9.62
CA TRP A 25 -37.37 -19.21 -8.89
C TRP A 25 -37.19 -17.99 -9.80
N LYS A 26 -36.71 -18.19 -11.03
CA LYS A 26 -36.60 -17.10 -12.01
C LYS A 26 -37.97 -16.55 -12.42
N LYS A 27 -38.98 -17.42 -12.58
CA LYS A 27 -40.36 -16.98 -12.83
C LYS A 27 -40.95 -16.21 -11.65
N ALA A 28 -40.46 -16.47 -10.45
CA ALA A 28 -40.86 -15.77 -9.23
C ALA A 28 -40.18 -14.40 -9.05
N GLY A 29 -39.23 -14.01 -9.92
CA GLY A 29 -38.59 -12.68 -9.89
C GLY A 29 -37.13 -12.68 -9.45
N PHE A 30 -36.59 -13.82 -9.03
CA PHE A 30 -35.19 -13.95 -8.64
C PHE A 30 -34.25 -14.01 -9.85
N ASN A 31 -33.07 -13.40 -9.72
CA ASN A 31 -32.02 -13.51 -10.73
C ASN A 31 -31.36 -14.91 -10.72
N ASP A 32 -30.59 -15.23 -11.76
CA ASP A 32 -29.92 -16.54 -11.92
C ASP A 32 -29.09 -16.95 -10.69
N LEU A 33 -28.39 -16.00 -10.09
CA LEU A 33 -27.49 -16.24 -8.97
C LEU A 33 -28.26 -16.38 -7.65
N GLN A 34 -29.29 -15.57 -7.42
CA GLN A 34 -30.20 -15.69 -6.27
C GLN A 34 -30.92 -17.04 -6.30
N ALA A 35 -31.49 -17.42 -7.44
CA ALA A 35 -32.14 -18.72 -7.64
C ALA A 35 -31.15 -19.87 -7.41
N LEU A 36 -29.89 -19.73 -7.85
CA LEU A 36 -28.84 -20.71 -7.56
C LEU A 36 -28.57 -20.84 -6.05
N GLU A 37 -28.37 -19.74 -5.33
CA GLU A 37 -28.11 -19.77 -3.88
C GLU A 37 -29.30 -20.38 -3.10
N ILE A 38 -30.54 -20.10 -3.50
CA ILE A 38 -31.75 -20.71 -2.93
C ILE A 38 -31.75 -22.23 -3.18
N THR A 39 -31.54 -22.67 -4.42
CA THR A 39 -31.54 -24.11 -4.75
C THR A 39 -30.39 -24.88 -4.08
N ILE A 40 -29.24 -24.25 -3.87
CA ILE A 40 -28.14 -24.85 -3.08
C ILE A 40 -28.58 -25.01 -1.63
N GLY A 41 -29.20 -23.99 -1.02
CA GLY A 41 -29.73 -24.08 0.34
C GLY A 41 -30.76 -25.20 0.52
N ILE A 42 -31.69 -25.37 -0.42
CA ILE A 42 -32.68 -26.46 -0.41
C ILE A 42 -31.96 -27.83 -0.43
N LYS A 43 -30.96 -28.00 -1.29
CA LYS A 43 -30.16 -29.24 -1.38
C LYS A 43 -29.34 -29.52 -0.12
N SER A 44 -28.81 -28.47 0.52
CA SER A 44 -28.09 -28.54 1.79
C SER A 44 -29.03 -28.80 2.99
N GLY A 45 -30.35 -28.74 2.80
CA GLY A 45 -31.34 -28.99 3.86
C GLY A 45 -31.44 -27.89 4.91
N ILE A 46 -31.01 -26.66 4.58
CA ILE A 46 -31.11 -25.50 5.48
C ILE A 46 -32.43 -24.75 5.29
N ASP A 47 -32.79 -23.90 6.26
CA ASP A 47 -34.01 -23.09 6.19
C ASP A 47 -33.84 -21.88 5.25
N VAL A 48 -34.24 -22.08 4.00
CA VAL A 48 -34.11 -21.10 2.91
C VAL A 48 -35.08 -19.92 3.06
N SER A 49 -36.14 -20.07 3.88
CA SER A 49 -37.11 -19.00 4.12
C SER A 49 -36.50 -17.77 4.79
N LYS A 50 -35.33 -17.93 5.44
CA LYS A 50 -34.59 -16.85 6.10
C LYS A 50 -33.93 -15.86 5.16
N TYR A 51 -33.67 -16.25 3.89
CA TYR A 51 -32.94 -15.40 2.95
C TYR A 51 -33.50 -15.40 1.53
N ALA A 52 -34.53 -16.19 1.23
CA ALA A 52 -35.25 -16.15 -0.03
C ALA A 52 -36.13 -14.89 -0.15
N SER A 53 -35.51 -13.72 -0.19
CA SER A 53 -36.15 -12.41 -0.41
C SER A 53 -35.48 -11.68 -1.56
N GLU A 54 -36.26 -11.01 -2.40
CA GLU A 54 -35.75 -10.19 -3.51
C GLU A 54 -34.88 -9.02 -3.05
N GLU A 55 -35.06 -8.57 -1.79
CA GLU A 55 -34.28 -7.49 -1.20
C GLU A 55 -32.81 -7.87 -1.01
N PHE A 56 -32.50 -9.16 -0.89
CA PHE A 56 -31.13 -9.64 -0.78
C PHE A 56 -30.50 -9.86 -2.16
N ASN A 57 -29.33 -9.27 -2.41
CA ASN A 57 -28.50 -9.64 -3.55
C ASN A 57 -27.89 -11.04 -3.37
N GLU A 58 -27.30 -11.57 -4.44
CA GLU A 58 -26.73 -12.92 -4.45
C GLU A 58 -25.62 -13.11 -3.42
N ARG A 59 -24.86 -12.05 -3.11
CA ARG A 59 -23.75 -12.12 -2.16
C ARG A 59 -24.27 -12.16 -0.72
N GLN A 60 -25.29 -11.38 -0.39
CA GLN A 60 -25.98 -11.43 0.90
C GLN A 60 -26.59 -12.83 1.11
N MET A 61 -27.33 -13.35 0.12
CA MET A 61 -27.88 -14.71 0.17
C MET A 61 -26.80 -15.76 0.39
N LYS A 62 -25.66 -15.65 -0.29
CA LYS A 62 -24.53 -16.55 -0.11
C LYS A 62 -23.96 -16.52 1.31
N VAL A 63 -23.81 -15.34 1.92
CA VAL A 63 -23.31 -15.19 3.29
C VAL A 63 -24.29 -15.81 4.29
N ILE A 64 -25.58 -15.51 4.15
CA ILE A 64 -26.63 -16.07 5.02
C ILE A 64 -26.70 -17.60 4.86
N ARG A 65 -26.66 -18.12 3.62
CA ARG A 65 -26.61 -19.57 3.34
C ARG A 65 -25.42 -20.22 4.02
N ASN A 66 -24.20 -19.69 3.81
CA ASN A 66 -23.00 -20.25 4.41
C ASN A 66 -23.07 -20.22 5.95
N ALA A 67 -23.65 -19.18 6.55
CA ALA A 67 -23.85 -19.10 7.99
C ALA A 67 -24.84 -20.16 8.51
N LEU A 68 -25.95 -20.39 7.81
CA LEU A 68 -26.91 -21.44 8.13
C LEU A 68 -26.29 -22.84 8.00
N GLU A 69 -25.47 -23.07 6.97
CA GLU A 69 -24.72 -24.33 6.79
C GLU A 69 -23.73 -24.59 7.94
N GLU A 70 -23.17 -23.53 8.52
CA GLU A 70 -22.30 -23.58 9.70
C GLU A 70 -23.08 -23.66 11.02
N GLY A 71 -24.42 -23.63 10.99
CA GLY A 71 -25.29 -23.64 12.17
C GLY A 71 -25.30 -22.34 12.97
N ILE A 72 -24.93 -21.22 12.33
CA ILE A 72 -24.88 -19.88 12.94
C ILE A 72 -26.28 -19.25 12.86
N ASP A 73 -26.70 -18.58 13.95
CA ASP A 73 -27.92 -17.79 13.95
C ASP A 73 -27.76 -16.55 13.06
N VAL A 74 -28.59 -16.46 12.04
CA VAL A 74 -28.54 -15.38 11.03
C VAL A 74 -29.43 -14.20 11.39
N THR A 75 -30.30 -14.32 12.40
CA THR A 75 -31.20 -13.23 12.81
C THR A 75 -30.50 -11.89 13.10
N PRO A 76 -29.24 -11.81 13.60
CA PRO A 76 -28.61 -10.52 13.87
C PRO A 76 -28.15 -9.74 12.63
N PHE A 77 -28.07 -10.40 11.46
CA PHE A 77 -27.50 -9.79 10.24
C PHE A 77 -28.24 -10.10 8.95
N ALA A 78 -29.25 -10.98 8.96
CA ALA A 78 -30.13 -11.23 7.81
C ALA A 78 -31.11 -10.06 7.62
N ASP A 79 -30.55 -8.89 7.32
CA ASP A 79 -31.24 -7.63 7.08
C ASP A 79 -30.65 -7.00 5.80
N ALA A 80 -31.52 -6.59 4.89
CA ALA A 80 -31.14 -6.04 3.58
C ALA A 80 -30.39 -4.70 3.71
N GLU A 81 -30.47 -4.01 4.85
CA GLU A 81 -29.69 -2.80 5.13
C GLU A 81 -28.17 -3.06 5.22
N TYR A 82 -27.74 -4.31 5.49
CA TYR A 82 -26.32 -4.67 5.52
C TYR A 82 -25.81 -5.17 4.17
N ASP A 83 -24.71 -4.64 3.68
CA ASP A 83 -23.95 -5.24 2.58
C ASP A 83 -23.33 -6.60 2.97
N TYR A 84 -22.95 -7.37 1.97
CA TYR A 84 -22.39 -8.72 2.18
C TYR A 84 -21.08 -8.72 2.99
N MET A 85 -20.28 -7.64 2.96
CA MET A 85 -19.05 -7.52 3.75
C MET A 85 -19.36 -7.21 5.22
N GLN A 86 -20.38 -6.40 5.50
CA GLN A 86 -20.90 -6.13 6.84
C GLN A 86 -21.49 -7.42 7.45
N MET A 87 -22.30 -8.16 6.69
CA MET A 87 -22.83 -9.47 7.12
C MET A 87 -21.70 -10.45 7.48
N GLU A 88 -20.63 -10.50 6.68
CA GLU A 88 -19.47 -11.34 6.99
C GLU A 88 -18.76 -10.90 8.29
N GLN A 89 -18.71 -9.60 8.59
CA GLN A 89 -18.16 -9.13 9.87
C GLN A 89 -19.00 -9.59 11.06
N ILE A 90 -20.34 -9.52 10.96
CA ILE A 90 -21.25 -9.95 12.03
C ILE A 90 -21.18 -11.47 12.20
N LYS A 91 -21.22 -12.23 11.09
CA LYS A 91 -21.06 -13.70 11.09
C LYS A 91 -19.81 -14.13 11.86
N GLU A 92 -18.67 -13.53 11.53
CA GLU A 92 -17.41 -13.81 12.22
C GLU A 92 -17.41 -13.31 13.68
N GLY A 93 -18.10 -12.21 13.98
CA GLY A 93 -18.32 -11.75 15.37
C GLY A 93 -19.08 -12.77 16.22
N ILE A 94 -20.09 -13.44 15.64
CA ILE A 94 -20.82 -14.53 16.30
C ILE A 94 -19.90 -15.72 16.59
N LYS A 95 -19.05 -16.10 15.62
CA LYS A 95 -18.08 -17.19 15.82
C LYS A 95 -17.07 -16.92 16.93
N GLU A 96 -16.69 -15.66 17.09
CA GLU A 96 -15.73 -15.22 18.11
C GLU A 96 -16.38 -15.00 19.49
N ASP A 97 -17.70 -15.26 19.65
CA ASP A 97 -18.47 -15.03 20.88
C ASP A 97 -18.35 -13.57 21.39
N ILE A 98 -18.38 -12.63 20.45
CA ILE A 98 -18.27 -11.19 20.72
C ILE A 98 -19.67 -10.58 20.90
N ASP A 99 -19.79 -9.60 21.79
CA ASP A 99 -21.00 -8.79 21.93
C ASP A 99 -21.31 -8.03 20.62
N LEU A 100 -22.34 -8.49 19.93
CA LEU A 100 -22.78 -7.95 18.64
C LEU A 100 -23.43 -6.57 18.77
N SER A 101 -23.87 -6.15 19.97
CA SER A 101 -24.58 -4.88 20.16
C SER A 101 -23.77 -3.66 19.74
N LEU A 102 -22.43 -3.79 19.74
CA LEU A 102 -21.50 -2.74 19.36
C LEU A 102 -21.10 -2.79 17.87
N ILE A 103 -21.37 -3.91 17.19
CA ILE A 103 -20.97 -4.15 15.80
C ILE A 103 -22.18 -3.97 14.86
N CYS A 104 -23.36 -4.47 15.25
CA CYS A 104 -24.59 -4.43 14.46
C CYS A 104 -25.11 -2.99 14.31
N ASN A 105 -24.59 -2.27 13.32
CA ASN A 105 -25.08 -0.95 12.92
C ASN A 105 -24.95 -0.79 11.40
N PRO A 106 -26.06 -0.76 10.65
CA PRO A 106 -26.03 -0.66 9.18
C PRO A 106 -25.32 0.60 8.65
N LYS A 107 -25.21 1.65 9.47
CA LYS A 107 -24.53 2.90 9.12
C LYS A 107 -23.00 2.80 9.15
N TYR A 108 -22.43 1.76 9.77
CA TYR A 108 -21.00 1.55 9.81
C TYR A 108 -20.53 0.81 8.58
N ASP A 109 -19.51 1.33 7.89
CA ASP A 109 -18.89 0.56 6.82
C ASP A 109 -18.25 -0.74 7.35
N TYR A 110 -17.97 -1.68 6.43
CA TYR A 110 -17.35 -2.95 6.79
C TYR A 110 -16.00 -2.78 7.49
N ALA A 111 -15.25 -1.71 7.22
CA ALA A 111 -13.94 -1.47 7.80
C ALA A 111 -14.07 -1.08 9.27
N VAL A 112 -15.02 -0.20 9.61
CA VAL A 112 -15.38 0.17 10.98
C VAL A 112 -15.84 -1.06 11.76
N MET A 113 -16.77 -1.85 11.21
CA MET A 113 -17.25 -3.09 11.85
C MET A 113 -16.11 -4.08 12.09
N ARG A 114 -15.21 -4.24 11.10
CA ARG A 114 -14.00 -5.07 11.24
C ARG A 114 -13.12 -4.62 12.39
N GLU A 115 -12.83 -3.32 12.48
CA GLU A 115 -11.95 -2.80 13.53
C GLU A 115 -12.59 -2.89 14.92
N ILE A 116 -13.90 -2.64 15.06
CA ILE A 116 -14.64 -2.84 16.32
C ILE A 116 -14.57 -4.31 16.74
N ARG A 117 -14.91 -5.24 15.85
CA ARG A 117 -14.81 -6.69 16.11
C ARG A 117 -13.41 -7.08 16.56
N MET A 118 -12.39 -6.67 15.80
CA MET A 118 -11.00 -6.97 16.12
C MET A 118 -10.56 -6.35 17.45
N ALA A 119 -11.06 -5.17 17.83
CA ALA A 119 -10.75 -4.54 19.11
C ALA A 119 -11.41 -5.28 20.28
N LEU A 120 -12.68 -5.66 20.15
CA LEU A 120 -13.42 -6.39 21.18
C LEU A 120 -12.80 -7.76 21.48
N LYS A 121 -12.23 -8.42 20.47
CA LYS A 121 -11.41 -9.64 20.66
C LYS A 121 -10.26 -9.45 21.66
N TYR A 122 -9.68 -8.25 21.73
CA TYR A 122 -8.64 -7.88 22.69
C TYR A 122 -9.21 -7.12 23.91
N LYS A 123 -10.52 -7.22 24.18
CA LYS A 123 -11.24 -6.54 25.27
C LYS A 123 -11.09 -5.01 25.24
N PHE A 124 -11.00 -4.45 24.04
CA PHE A 124 -10.91 -3.01 23.82
C PHE A 124 -12.14 -2.52 23.05
N ASP A 125 -12.77 -1.46 23.54
CA ASP A 125 -13.97 -0.90 22.94
C ASP A 125 -13.65 0.32 22.05
N LEU A 126 -13.99 0.21 20.77
CA LEU A 126 -13.86 1.27 19.76
C LEU A 126 -15.19 1.95 19.41
N SER A 127 -16.32 1.48 19.95
CA SER A 127 -17.67 1.96 19.63
C SER A 127 -17.79 3.48 19.80
N ARG A 128 -17.15 4.04 20.83
CA ARG A 128 -17.11 5.49 21.06
C ARG A 128 -16.46 6.26 19.91
N TYR A 129 -15.36 5.76 19.34
CA TYR A 129 -14.70 6.42 18.22
C TYR A 129 -15.50 6.24 16.92
N ALA A 130 -16.08 5.06 16.71
CA ALA A 130 -16.98 4.82 15.59
C ALA A 130 -18.22 5.74 15.65
N GLY A 131 -18.80 5.94 16.83
CA GLY A 131 -19.93 6.85 17.06
C GLY A 131 -19.60 8.33 16.84
N LEU A 132 -18.32 8.72 16.93
CA LEU A 132 -17.85 10.06 16.55
C LEU A 132 -17.67 10.22 15.03
N GLY A 133 -17.85 9.15 14.25
CA GLY A 133 -17.71 9.16 12.79
C GLY A 133 -16.27 9.03 12.29
N TYR A 134 -15.34 8.52 13.11
CA TYR A 134 -13.98 8.25 12.63
C TYR A 134 -13.97 7.09 11.62
N PRO A 135 -13.23 7.22 10.50
CA PRO A 135 -13.16 6.19 9.48
C PRO A 135 -12.43 4.94 9.99
N GLY A 136 -12.73 3.78 9.39
CA GLY A 136 -12.13 2.49 9.77
C GLY A 136 -10.59 2.49 9.77
N GLU A 137 -9.94 3.26 8.90
CA GLU A 137 -8.48 3.36 8.88
C GLU A 137 -7.89 4.04 10.13
N VAL A 138 -8.59 5.04 10.67
CA VAL A 138 -8.20 5.70 11.94
C VAL A 138 -8.45 4.76 13.11
N LEU A 139 -9.60 4.07 13.13
CA LEU A 139 -9.92 3.05 14.13
C LEU A 139 -8.85 1.94 14.16
N ARG A 140 -8.35 1.53 12.99
CA ARG A 140 -7.24 0.58 12.86
C ARG A 140 -5.99 1.08 13.56
N GLN A 141 -5.61 2.36 13.40
CA GLN A 141 -4.44 2.91 14.08
C GLN A 141 -4.65 3.00 15.60
N ILE A 142 -5.85 3.35 16.07
CA ILE A 142 -6.16 3.35 17.50
C ILE A 142 -6.01 1.94 18.08
N ARG A 143 -6.60 0.93 17.40
CA ARG A 143 -6.48 -0.47 17.81
C ARG A 143 -5.04 -0.94 17.86
N LEU A 144 -4.26 -0.65 16.82
CA LEU A 144 -2.85 -1.03 16.76
C LEU A 144 -2.02 -0.32 17.83
N SER A 145 -2.26 0.97 18.07
CA SER A 145 -1.57 1.71 19.13
C SER A 145 -1.85 1.12 20.50
N LYS A 146 -3.12 0.77 20.80
CA LYS A 146 -3.48 0.12 22.06
C LYS A 146 -2.85 -1.26 22.21
N LYS A 147 -2.71 -2.02 21.11
CA LYS A 147 -1.99 -3.30 21.13
C LYS A 147 -0.51 -3.12 21.49
N ASP A 148 0.09 -2.01 21.06
CA ASP A 148 1.48 -1.65 21.35
C ASP A 148 1.64 -0.87 22.68
N ASP A 149 0.58 -0.77 23.49
CA ASP A 149 0.51 0.02 24.74
C ASP A 149 0.83 1.52 24.56
N ILE A 150 0.43 2.08 23.41
CA ILE A 150 0.61 3.48 23.04
C ILE A 150 -0.74 4.18 22.96
N ASP A 151 -0.79 5.42 23.45
CA ASP A 151 -1.95 6.29 23.31
C ASP A 151 -1.74 7.36 22.24
N ILE A 152 -2.44 7.21 21.10
CA ILE A 152 -2.45 8.20 20.02
C ILE A 152 -3.73 9.06 20.01
N SER A 153 -4.58 8.97 21.05
CA SER A 153 -5.89 9.62 21.06
C SER A 153 -5.82 11.15 20.93
N PHE A 154 -4.72 11.76 21.37
CA PHE A 154 -4.45 13.18 21.17
C PHE A 154 -4.33 13.52 19.67
N PHE A 155 -3.49 12.78 18.93
CA PHE A 155 -3.27 13.00 17.49
C PHE A 155 -4.53 12.70 16.66
N VAL A 156 -5.34 11.73 17.09
CA VAL A 156 -6.64 11.48 16.44
C VAL A 156 -7.58 12.67 16.57
N LYS A 157 -7.62 13.31 17.74
CA LYS A 157 -8.44 14.52 17.96
C LYS A 157 -7.91 15.73 17.19
N ASP A 158 -6.61 15.75 16.93
CA ASP A 158 -5.91 16.78 16.18
C ASP A 158 -5.97 16.56 14.65
N ASN A 159 -6.86 15.67 14.19
CA ASN A 159 -7.19 15.40 12.78
C ASN A 159 -6.03 14.90 11.91
N TYR A 160 -5.04 14.20 12.48
CA TYR A 160 -4.07 13.47 11.65
C TYR A 160 -4.75 12.32 10.90
N ASN A 161 -4.39 12.13 9.63
CA ASN A 161 -4.91 11.04 8.84
C ASN A 161 -4.30 9.68 9.27
N ALA A 162 -4.90 8.57 8.84
CA ALA A 162 -4.48 7.23 9.25
C ALA A 162 -3.01 6.91 8.91
N SER A 163 -2.50 7.42 7.79
CA SER A 163 -1.10 7.21 7.38
C SER A 163 -0.13 8.04 8.23
N GLN A 164 -0.49 9.28 8.57
CA GLN A 164 0.30 10.11 9.49
C GLN A 164 0.31 9.51 10.91
N LEU A 165 -0.86 9.05 11.40
CA LEU A 165 -0.98 8.36 12.69
C LEU A 165 -0.11 7.08 12.73
N ASN A 166 0.02 6.37 11.61
CA ASN A 166 0.92 5.23 11.51
C ASN A 166 2.39 5.63 11.73
N GLU A 167 2.86 6.70 11.09
CA GLU A 167 4.24 7.18 11.26
C GLU A 167 4.51 7.75 12.66
N ILE A 168 3.50 8.37 13.29
CA ILE A 168 3.59 8.79 14.69
C ILE A 168 3.70 7.57 15.61
N ARG A 169 2.81 6.58 15.44
CA ARG A 169 2.84 5.32 16.20
C ARG A 169 4.18 4.61 16.06
N LEU A 170 4.68 4.44 14.83
CA LEU A 170 5.99 3.83 14.57
C LEU A 170 7.13 4.63 15.22
N GLY A 171 7.06 5.96 15.18
CA GLY A 171 8.03 6.82 15.86
C GLY A 171 8.11 6.58 17.37
N ILE A 172 6.94 6.50 18.01
CA ILE A 172 6.85 6.22 19.46
C ILE A 172 7.41 4.83 19.76
N ILE A 173 7.05 3.80 18.98
CA ILE A 173 7.58 2.43 19.14
C ILE A 173 9.11 2.41 19.05
N LYS A 174 9.67 3.21 18.15
CA LYS A 174 11.11 3.27 17.89
C LYS A 174 11.86 4.24 18.81
N CYS A 175 11.15 4.86 19.77
CA CYS A 175 11.72 5.80 20.74
C CYS A 175 12.40 7.00 20.07
N VAL A 176 11.94 7.44 18.90
CA VAL A 176 12.43 8.66 18.25
C VAL A 176 11.60 9.87 18.67
N ASP A 177 12.22 11.06 18.59
CA ASP A 177 11.56 12.32 18.94
C ASP A 177 10.55 12.74 17.85
N ILE A 178 9.30 12.33 18.05
CA ILE A 178 8.18 12.63 17.15
C ILE A 178 7.91 14.13 16.99
N SER A 179 8.25 14.97 17.98
CA SER A 179 7.97 16.41 17.94
C SER A 179 8.64 17.12 16.76
N LYS A 180 9.72 16.54 16.23
CA LYS A 180 10.49 17.09 15.12
C LYS A 180 9.85 16.92 13.75
N TYR A 181 8.84 16.05 13.61
CA TYR A 181 8.23 15.74 12.32
C TYR A 181 6.71 15.62 12.33
N MET A 182 6.05 16.09 13.39
CA MET A 182 4.58 16.09 13.51
C MET A 182 3.90 17.33 12.89
N LEU A 183 4.47 17.99 11.89
CA LEU A 183 3.79 19.11 11.23
C LEU A 183 2.65 18.58 10.33
N HIS A 184 1.45 19.16 10.44
CA HIS A 184 0.28 18.76 9.64
C HIS A 184 0.49 18.93 8.14
N GLU A 185 1.35 19.86 7.75
CA GLU A 185 1.73 20.12 6.36
C GLU A 185 2.55 18.98 5.76
N TYR A 186 3.15 18.11 6.57
CA TYR A 186 3.84 16.93 6.05
C TYR A 186 2.87 15.83 5.64
N THR A 187 3.10 15.32 4.44
CA THR A 187 2.54 14.05 4.00
C THR A 187 3.10 12.90 4.83
N ALA A 188 2.36 11.78 4.92
CA ALA A 188 2.84 10.59 5.62
C ALA A 188 4.18 10.06 5.06
N GLU A 189 4.41 10.18 3.75
CA GLU A 189 5.68 9.79 3.14
C GLU A 189 6.83 10.71 3.56
N GLN A 190 6.61 12.02 3.73
CA GLN A 190 7.62 12.92 4.30
C GLN A 190 7.89 12.58 5.77
N MET A 191 6.85 12.38 6.58
CA MET A 191 6.99 11.95 7.98
C MET A 191 7.79 10.65 8.10
N LYS A 192 7.58 9.70 7.18
CA LYS A 192 8.35 8.45 7.10
C LYS A 192 9.84 8.70 6.83
N GLN A 193 10.21 9.59 5.91
CA GLN A 193 11.63 9.90 5.66
C GLN A 193 12.29 10.57 6.87
N LEU A 194 11.56 11.44 7.58
CA LEU A 194 12.04 12.09 8.79
C LEU A 194 12.19 11.10 9.95
N ARG A 195 11.19 10.23 10.15
CA ARG A 195 11.26 9.13 11.12
C ARG A 195 12.46 8.22 10.85
N LEU A 196 12.64 7.77 9.61
CA LEU A 196 13.77 6.88 9.25
C LEU A 196 15.13 7.56 9.48
N GLY A 197 15.24 8.86 9.20
CA GLY A 197 16.46 9.60 9.53
C GLY A 197 16.73 9.68 11.04
N LEU A 198 15.70 9.93 11.84
CA LEU A 198 15.84 9.91 13.30
C LEU A 198 16.21 8.52 13.83
N GLU A 199 15.65 7.45 13.24
CA GLU A 199 16.00 6.06 13.58
C GLU A 199 17.45 5.73 13.24
N ALA A 200 17.99 6.27 12.14
CA ALA A 200 19.39 6.14 11.75
C ALA A 200 20.33 7.06 12.56
N GLY A 201 19.80 7.93 13.42
CA GLY A 201 20.59 8.88 14.21
C GLY A 201 21.18 10.04 13.40
N ILE A 202 20.66 10.30 12.20
CA ILE A 202 21.12 11.42 11.36
C ILE A 202 20.40 12.72 11.70
N ASP A 203 21.04 13.85 11.41
CA ASP A 203 20.47 15.17 11.63
C ASP A 203 19.46 15.54 10.53
N ILE A 204 18.18 15.46 10.88
CA ILE A 204 17.07 15.77 9.96
C ILE A 204 16.88 17.26 9.69
N THR A 205 17.54 18.17 10.43
CA THR A 205 17.36 19.63 10.24
C THR A 205 17.78 20.11 8.85
N LYS A 206 18.61 19.31 8.15
CA LYS A 206 19.04 19.57 6.79
C LYS A 206 17.92 19.41 5.76
N TYR A 207 16.89 18.62 6.04
CA TYR A 207 15.86 18.27 5.06
C TYR A 207 14.44 18.21 5.62
N ASN A 208 14.21 18.60 6.88
CA ASN A 208 12.87 18.75 7.46
C ASN A 208 12.16 20.05 6.99
N MET A 209 12.26 20.38 5.71
CA MET A 209 11.67 21.60 5.16
C MET A 209 10.46 21.22 4.31
N ILE A 210 9.34 21.94 4.45
CA ILE A 210 8.11 21.69 3.68
C ILE A 210 8.35 21.78 2.16
N GLY A 211 9.39 22.51 1.73
CA GLY A 211 9.78 22.62 0.32
C GLY A 211 10.32 21.32 -0.31
N PHE A 212 10.78 20.35 0.49
CA PHE A 212 11.24 19.07 -0.04
C PHE A 212 10.08 18.08 -0.19
N SER A 213 9.95 17.49 -1.38
CA SER A 213 9.15 16.28 -1.59
C SER A 213 9.74 15.08 -0.84
N SER A 214 8.91 14.05 -0.59
CA SER A 214 9.36 12.80 0.05
C SER A 214 10.52 12.13 -0.70
N GLY A 215 10.53 12.18 -2.04
CA GLY A 215 11.61 11.64 -2.85
C GLY A 215 12.93 12.42 -2.70
N GLN A 216 12.87 13.74 -2.58
CA GLN A 216 14.06 14.56 -2.29
C GLN A 216 14.59 14.28 -0.88
N MET A 217 13.69 14.23 0.11
CA MET A 217 14.05 13.87 1.49
C MET A 217 14.71 12.48 1.56
N GLU A 218 14.23 11.51 0.77
CA GLU A 218 14.83 10.19 0.67
C GLU A 218 16.28 10.25 0.17
N GLN A 219 16.57 11.00 -0.90
CA GLN A 219 17.93 11.09 -1.43
C GLN A 219 18.88 11.82 -0.48
N ILE A 220 18.39 12.82 0.24
CA ILE A 220 19.18 13.51 1.27
C ILE A 220 19.43 12.57 2.45
N ARG A 221 18.41 11.83 2.91
CA ARG A 221 18.55 10.83 3.99
C ARG A 221 19.59 9.78 3.62
N LEU A 222 19.47 9.16 2.44
CA LEU A 222 20.41 8.12 1.98
C LEU A 222 21.84 8.64 1.91
N GLY A 223 22.05 9.85 1.38
CA GLY A 223 23.39 10.46 1.35
C GLY A 223 23.96 10.69 2.75
N LEU A 224 23.15 11.16 3.71
CA LEU A 224 23.58 11.33 5.09
C LEU A 224 23.86 9.99 5.80
N GLU A 225 23.07 8.95 5.52
CA GLU A 225 23.31 7.58 6.02
C GLU A 225 24.63 6.99 5.48
N GLU A 226 24.99 7.29 4.23
CA GLU A 226 26.24 6.91 3.59
C GLU A 226 27.43 7.81 3.97
N GLY A 227 27.21 8.88 4.75
CA GLY A 227 28.25 9.83 5.15
C GLY A 227 28.68 10.78 4.02
N ILE A 228 27.90 10.90 2.96
CA ILE A 228 28.12 11.82 1.84
C ILE A 228 27.71 13.24 2.25
N ASP A 229 28.50 14.24 1.85
CA ASP A 229 28.09 15.64 2.02
C ASP A 229 26.95 15.97 1.05
N VAL A 230 25.76 16.19 1.62
CA VAL A 230 24.54 16.50 0.88
C VAL A 230 24.40 17.98 0.52
N THR A 231 25.20 18.87 1.12
CA THR A 231 25.15 20.32 0.89
C THR A 231 25.15 20.72 -0.60
N PRO A 232 25.92 20.05 -1.50
CA PRO A 232 25.95 20.42 -2.92
C PRO A 232 24.65 20.17 -3.69
N TYR A 233 23.77 19.29 -3.19
CA TYR A 233 22.57 18.87 -3.91
C TYR A 233 21.28 18.96 -3.10
N ALA A 234 21.34 19.22 -1.79
CA ALA A 234 20.20 19.38 -0.89
C ALA A 234 19.49 20.74 -1.11
N ASP A 235 18.93 20.92 -2.30
CA ASP A 235 18.18 22.10 -2.72
C ASP A 235 16.74 21.71 -3.10
N PRO A 236 15.71 22.33 -2.49
CA PRO A 236 14.31 22.06 -2.83
C PRO A 236 13.96 22.22 -4.32
N PHE A 237 14.73 23.00 -5.08
CA PHE A 237 14.52 23.20 -6.52
C PHE A 237 15.15 22.11 -7.40
N ILE A 238 15.97 21.22 -6.83
CA ILE A 238 16.55 20.08 -7.55
C ILE A 238 15.65 18.87 -7.37
N ASP A 239 15.11 18.32 -8.46
CA ASP A 239 14.26 17.13 -8.37
C ASP A 239 14.99 15.89 -7.80
N ALA A 240 14.22 14.93 -7.31
CA ALA A 240 14.76 13.72 -6.66
C ALA A 240 15.63 12.87 -7.59
N VAL A 241 15.41 12.91 -8.92
CA VAL A 241 16.20 12.13 -9.88
C VAL A 241 17.60 12.72 -9.98
N ARG A 242 17.71 14.05 -10.12
CA ARG A 242 18.99 14.76 -10.14
C ARG A 242 19.73 14.64 -8.81
N MET A 243 19.02 14.67 -7.68
CA MET A 243 19.64 14.40 -6.37
C MET A 243 20.21 12.98 -6.29
N LYS A 244 19.49 11.98 -6.82
CA LYS A 244 19.96 10.60 -6.88
C LYS A 244 21.24 10.49 -7.71
N GLU A 245 21.27 11.13 -8.89
CA GLU A 245 22.47 11.19 -9.74
C GLU A 245 23.64 11.86 -9.00
N ALA A 246 23.39 12.99 -8.32
CA ALA A 246 24.41 13.70 -7.54
C ALA A 246 24.97 12.85 -6.39
N ARG A 247 24.09 12.14 -5.66
CA ARG A 247 24.47 11.20 -4.58
C ARG A 247 25.35 10.07 -5.12
N LEU A 248 24.91 9.40 -6.19
CA LEU A 248 25.69 8.32 -6.81
C LEU A 248 27.04 8.84 -7.30
N ASN A 249 27.09 9.99 -7.97
CA ASN A 249 28.35 10.58 -8.40
C ASN A 249 29.28 10.93 -7.23
N ALA A 250 28.74 11.35 -6.08
CA ALA A 250 29.51 11.65 -4.88
C ALA A 250 30.04 10.37 -4.19
N GLU A 251 29.25 9.29 -4.18
CA GLU A 251 29.67 7.97 -3.73
C GLU A 251 30.89 7.48 -4.55
N HIS A 252 30.83 7.62 -5.88
CA HIS A 252 31.91 7.20 -6.79
C HIS A 252 33.18 8.07 -6.70
N LYS A 253 33.09 9.30 -6.17
CA LYS A 253 34.26 10.15 -5.91
C LYS A 253 35.04 9.73 -4.65
N GLY A 254 34.42 8.99 -3.73
CA GLY A 254 35.04 8.50 -2.49
C GLY A 254 35.88 7.23 -2.66
N THR A 255 35.71 6.51 -3.78
CA THR A 255 36.56 5.38 -4.17
C THR A 255 37.69 5.86 -5.08
N PRO A 256 38.99 5.57 -4.79
CA PRO A 256 40.04 5.82 -5.77
C PRO A 256 39.69 5.09 -7.06
N GLU A 257 39.64 5.84 -8.16
CA GLU A 257 39.22 5.46 -9.50
C GLU A 257 39.55 4.01 -9.89
N THR A 258 38.58 3.10 -9.76
CA THR A 258 38.42 2.05 -10.76
C THR A 258 37.34 2.52 -11.71
N GLN A 259 37.68 3.48 -12.57
CA GLN A 259 36.82 3.83 -13.69
C GLN A 259 36.62 2.56 -14.53
N GLN A 260 35.43 1.96 -14.48
CA GLN A 260 35.08 0.87 -15.38
C GLN A 260 34.71 1.47 -16.74
N LEU A 261 35.23 0.87 -17.81
CA LEU A 261 34.89 1.23 -19.18
C LEU A 261 33.40 0.96 -19.42
N ASN A 262 32.68 1.94 -19.96
CA ASN A 262 31.31 1.72 -20.40
C ASN A 262 31.27 0.77 -21.62
N GLU A 263 30.08 0.25 -21.96
CA GLU A 263 29.93 -0.74 -23.04
C GLU A 263 30.45 -0.23 -24.40
N LEU A 264 30.26 1.07 -24.70
CA LEU A 264 30.72 1.68 -25.95
C LEU A 264 32.24 1.85 -26.00
N GLN A 265 32.87 2.24 -24.90
CA GLN A 265 34.33 2.30 -24.77
C GLN A 265 34.94 0.89 -24.89
N SER A 266 34.29 -0.11 -24.27
CA SER A 266 34.69 -1.52 -24.38
C SER A 266 34.59 -2.04 -25.81
N GLN A 267 33.56 -1.62 -26.56
CA GLN A 267 33.39 -1.96 -27.97
C GLN A 267 34.51 -1.39 -28.85
N GLU A 268 34.93 -0.14 -28.64
CA GLU A 268 36.04 0.44 -29.40
C GLU A 268 37.37 -0.26 -29.11
N ILE A 269 37.61 -0.64 -27.86
CA ILE A 269 38.79 -1.44 -27.50
C ILE A 269 38.75 -2.82 -28.18
N LEU A 270 37.59 -3.47 -28.21
CA LEU A 270 37.42 -4.75 -28.92
C LEU A 270 37.69 -4.61 -30.43
N LEU A 271 37.17 -3.55 -31.06
CA LEU A 271 37.42 -3.26 -32.47
C LEU A 271 38.90 -3.00 -32.75
N GLY A 272 39.59 -2.27 -31.86
CA GLY A 272 41.03 -2.04 -31.96
C GLY A 272 41.86 -3.31 -31.84
N LEU A 273 41.49 -4.20 -30.92
CA LEU A 273 42.13 -5.52 -30.79
C LEU A 273 41.91 -6.38 -32.04
N GLN A 274 40.72 -6.31 -32.67
CA GLN A 274 40.43 -7.01 -33.93
C GLN A 274 41.22 -6.47 -35.12
N SER A 275 41.43 -5.15 -35.17
CA SER A 275 42.24 -4.51 -36.22
C SER A 275 43.75 -4.55 -35.96
N GLY A 276 44.17 -5.05 -34.80
CA GLY A 276 45.58 -5.26 -34.45
C GLY A 276 46.33 -3.98 -34.08
N VAL A 277 45.61 -2.92 -33.70
CA VAL A 277 46.21 -1.66 -33.24
C VAL A 277 46.50 -1.69 -31.75
N ASP A 278 47.45 -0.87 -31.30
CA ASP A 278 47.80 -0.77 -29.88
C ASP A 278 46.71 -0.04 -29.10
N VAL A 279 45.84 -0.82 -28.46
CA VAL A 279 44.73 -0.31 -27.64
C VAL A 279 45.19 0.30 -26.32
N SER A 280 46.42 0.00 -25.86
CA SER A 280 46.91 0.55 -24.58
C SER A 280 47.05 2.07 -24.61
N VAL A 281 47.18 2.64 -25.81
CA VAL A 281 47.28 4.08 -26.06
C VAL A 281 45.99 4.83 -25.73
N TYR A 282 44.83 4.18 -25.82
CA TYR A 282 43.53 4.83 -25.64
C TYR A 282 42.52 4.05 -24.81
N ALA A 283 42.87 2.88 -24.25
CA ALA A 283 42.06 2.11 -23.31
C ALA A 283 42.05 2.74 -21.90
N ASP A 284 41.83 4.05 -21.83
CA ASP A 284 41.68 4.82 -20.60
C ASP A 284 40.23 5.31 -20.50
N PRO A 285 39.51 5.00 -19.41
CA PRO A 285 38.11 5.38 -19.26
C PRO A 285 37.85 6.90 -19.26
N ARG A 286 38.91 7.72 -19.14
CA ARG A 286 38.86 9.18 -19.34
C ARG A 286 38.56 9.59 -20.78
N TYR A 287 38.82 8.73 -21.76
CA TYR A 287 38.43 8.99 -23.15
C TYR A 287 36.96 8.66 -23.38
N THR A 288 36.20 9.57 -23.97
CA THR A 288 34.87 9.22 -24.51
C THR A 288 34.98 8.20 -25.65
N PHE A 289 33.94 7.41 -25.90
CA PHE A 289 33.96 6.42 -27.00
C PHE A 289 34.30 7.06 -28.36
N ARG A 290 33.86 8.29 -28.61
CA ARG A 290 34.19 9.04 -29.84
C ARG A 290 35.68 9.39 -29.95
N GLN A 291 36.33 9.68 -28.82
CA GLN A 291 37.77 9.94 -28.80
C GLN A 291 38.56 8.65 -29.03
N MET A 292 38.12 7.54 -28.42
CA MET A 292 38.69 6.21 -28.67
C MET A 292 38.57 5.80 -30.14
N GLU A 293 37.40 6.01 -30.74
CA GLU A 293 37.16 5.75 -32.16
C GLU A 293 38.11 6.55 -33.07
N GLN A 294 38.29 7.84 -32.80
CA GLN A 294 39.19 8.69 -33.58
C GLN A 294 40.66 8.27 -33.45
N ILE A 295 41.10 7.90 -32.25
CA ILE A 295 42.46 7.41 -32.01
C ILE A 295 42.65 6.06 -32.72
N ARG A 296 41.69 5.14 -32.60
CA ARG A 296 41.69 3.84 -33.30
C ARG A 296 41.81 4.02 -34.80
N ILE A 297 40.98 4.85 -35.42
CA ILE A 297 40.99 5.08 -36.88
C ILE A 297 42.34 5.67 -37.35
N ARG A 298 42.97 6.53 -36.55
CA ARG A 298 44.31 7.05 -36.86
C ARG A 298 45.36 5.95 -36.81
N LEU A 299 45.34 5.13 -35.76
CA LEU A 299 46.23 3.98 -35.61
C LEU A 299 46.05 2.96 -36.74
N GLU A 300 44.81 2.67 -37.14
CA GLU A 300 44.50 1.77 -38.27
C GLU A 300 45.05 2.30 -39.61
N LYS A 301 45.15 3.63 -39.76
CA LYS A 301 45.72 4.30 -40.93
C LYS A 301 47.24 4.52 -40.83
N GLY A 302 47.88 4.09 -39.74
CA GLY A 302 49.30 4.31 -39.49
C GLY A 302 49.66 5.78 -39.23
N ILE A 303 48.69 6.60 -38.81
CA ILE A 303 48.86 8.02 -38.48
C ILE A 303 49.07 8.15 -36.97
N ASP A 304 50.07 8.94 -36.57
CA ASP A 304 50.37 9.20 -35.16
C ASP A 304 49.19 9.90 -34.44
N PRO A 305 48.61 9.29 -33.38
CA PRO A 305 47.49 9.86 -32.65
C PRO A 305 47.92 10.86 -31.56
N SER A 306 49.21 11.17 -31.40
CA SER A 306 49.75 12.02 -30.31
C SER A 306 49.03 13.35 -30.08
N GLU A 307 48.47 13.96 -31.14
CA GLU A 307 47.68 15.20 -31.02
C GLU A 307 46.35 15.04 -30.28
N LEU A 308 45.82 13.82 -30.21
CA LEU A 308 44.53 13.46 -29.59
C LEU A 308 44.71 12.83 -28.21
N LEU A 309 45.95 12.58 -27.77
CA LEU A 309 46.21 11.97 -26.47
C LEU A 309 46.09 13.00 -25.34
N ILE A 310 45.42 12.61 -24.26
CA ILE A 310 45.23 13.45 -23.07
C ILE A 310 46.56 13.57 -22.29
N TYR A 311 47.45 12.58 -22.44
CA TYR A 311 48.84 12.65 -22.01
C TYR A 311 49.69 13.10 -23.20
N LYS A 312 49.95 14.41 -23.28
CA LYS A 312 51.15 14.86 -23.99
C LYS A 312 52.31 14.65 -23.03
N ASP A 313 53.33 13.92 -23.48
CA ASP A 313 54.58 13.78 -22.75
C ASP A 313 55.10 15.16 -22.31
N ASN A 314 55.46 15.27 -21.03
CA ASN A 314 56.44 16.25 -20.57
C ASN A 314 57.82 15.82 -21.07
#